data_AF-K1LBY5-F1
#
_entry.id   AF-K1LBY5-F1
#
_cell.length_a   1.000
_cell.length_b   1.000
_cell.length_c   1.000
_cell.angle_alpha   90.00
_cell.angle_beta   90.00
_cell.angle_gamma   90.00
#
_symmetry.space_group_name_H-M   'P 1'
#
loop_
_entity.id
_entity.type
_entity.pdbx_description
1 polymer ?
#
loop_
_entity_poly.entity_id
_entity_poly.type
_entity_poly.pdbx_seq_one_letter_code
_entity_poly.pdbx_strand_id
1 'polypeptide(L)'
;MDEELIGIHGLEEKRMLLETIRPQYIILKPTLLGGIRSSEEWIDTAENLGIGWWITSALESNIGLNAIAQFTATKKVKMPQGLGTGQLYHNNIESPLTIEKGQLYYRKEKKWDQNI
;
A
#
# COMPACT_ATOMS: atom_id res chain seq x y z
N MET A 1 -12.74 6.61 0.44
CA MET A 1 -11.94 7.86 0.37
C MET A 1 -10.54 7.48 -0.07
N ASP A 2 -9.95 8.20 -1.01
CA ASP A 2 -8.68 7.84 -1.65
C ASP A 2 -7.83 9.10 -1.87
N GLU A 3 -8.09 9.87 -2.92
CA GLU A 3 -7.31 11.06 -3.28
C GLU A 3 -7.38 12.15 -2.21
N GLU A 4 -8.44 12.20 -1.40
CA GLU A 4 -8.61 13.18 -0.33
C GLU A 4 -7.61 13.01 0.83
N LEU A 5 -6.89 11.88 0.88
CA LEU A 5 -5.85 11.62 1.87
C LEU A 5 -4.49 12.27 1.50
N ILE A 6 -4.31 12.64 0.22
CA ILE A 6 -3.03 13.11 -0.32
C ILE A 6 -2.72 14.51 0.21
N GLY A 7 -1.48 14.73 0.64
CA GLY A 7 -1.01 16.01 1.18
C GLY A 7 -1.35 16.26 2.65
N ILE A 8 -2.01 15.31 3.33
CA ILE A 8 -2.26 15.37 4.76
C ILE A 8 -1.15 14.62 5.51
N HIS A 9 -0.38 15.35 6.31
CA HIS A 9 0.82 14.82 6.96
C HIS A 9 0.70 14.78 8.48
N GLY A 10 0.02 15.75 9.11
CA GLY A 10 -0.12 15.81 10.56
C GLY A 10 -1.10 14.77 11.10
N LEU A 11 -0.74 14.09 12.19
CA LEU A 11 -1.60 13.08 12.81
C LEU A 11 -2.98 13.62 13.22
N GLU A 12 -3.02 14.85 13.76
CA GLU A 12 -4.27 15.51 14.14
C GLU A 12 -5.14 15.84 12.93
N GLU A 13 -4.54 16.22 11.80
CA GLU A 13 -5.25 16.49 10.56
C GLU A 13 -5.86 15.20 9.98
N LYS A 14 -5.10 14.10 10.01
CA LYS A 14 -5.58 12.77 9.61
C LYS A 14 -6.80 12.35 10.45
N ARG A 15 -6.69 12.49 11.77
CA ARG A 15 -7.78 12.19 12.72
C ARG A 15 -9.00 13.05 12.44
N MET A 16 -8.82 14.37 12.35
CA MET A 16 -9.90 15.32 12.11
C MET A 16 -10.63 15.01 10.79
N LEU A 17 -9.89 14.68 9.73
CA LEU A 17 -10.49 14.29 8.45
C LEU A 17 -11.37 13.05 8.59
N LEU A 18 -10.86 11.97 9.20
CA LEU A 18 -11.62 10.72 9.34
C LEU A 18 -12.81 10.86 10.29
N GLU A 19 -12.69 11.63 11.37
CA GLU A 19 -13.78 11.90 12.30
C GLU A 19 -14.90 12.74 11.68
N THR A 20 -14.54 13.65 10.77
CA THR A 20 -15.48 14.52 10.05
C THR A 20 -16.24 13.76 8.97
N ILE A 21 -15.51 13.04 8.11
CA ILE A 21 -16.11 12.38 6.94
C ILE A 21 -16.73 11.02 7.31
N ARG A 22 -16.15 10.31 8.29
CA ARG A 22 -16.52 8.94 8.70
C ARG A 22 -16.76 8.00 7.51
N PRO A 23 -15.79 7.84 6.59
CA PRO A 23 -15.95 6.92 5.49
C PRO A 23 -16.04 5.48 6.01
N GLN A 24 -16.73 4.60 5.29
CA GLN A 24 -16.69 3.17 5.61
C GLN A 24 -15.29 2.59 5.38
N TYR A 25 -14.57 3.08 4.36
CA TYR A 25 -13.23 2.65 4.01
C TYR A 25 -12.34 3.77 3.49
N ILE A 26 -11.04 3.61 3.71
CA ILE A 26 -9.97 4.40 3.08
C ILE A 26 -9.04 3.54 2.22
N ILE A 27 -8.54 4.11 1.12
CA ILE A 27 -7.61 3.47 0.20
C ILE A 27 -6.22 4.06 0.43
N LEU A 28 -5.25 3.21 0.73
CA LEU A 28 -3.90 3.65 1.05
C LEU A 28 -2.96 3.41 -0.13
N LYS A 29 -2.40 4.49 -0.67
CA LYS A 29 -1.34 4.48 -1.71
C LYS A 29 -0.05 5.00 -1.09
N PRO A 30 0.82 4.15 -0.51
CA PRO A 30 1.95 4.60 0.31
C PRO A 30 2.82 5.67 -0.34
N THR A 31 3.11 5.53 -1.64
CA THR A 31 3.90 6.50 -2.41
C THR A 31 3.29 7.90 -2.42
N LEU A 32 1.97 8.03 -2.43
CA LEU A 32 1.27 9.33 -2.47
C LEU A 32 1.01 9.90 -1.07
N LEU A 33 1.05 9.05 -0.04
CA LEU A 33 0.72 9.45 1.34
C LEU A 33 1.94 9.85 2.17
N GLY A 34 3.15 9.81 1.60
CA GLY A 34 4.39 10.07 2.33
C GLY A 34 5.06 8.81 2.90
N GLY A 35 4.81 7.65 2.29
CA GLY A 35 5.51 6.40 2.55
C GLY A 35 4.84 5.48 3.57
N ILE A 36 5.60 4.45 3.97
CA ILE A 36 5.13 3.37 4.85
C ILE A 36 4.68 3.92 6.21
N ARG A 37 5.52 4.73 6.87
CA ARG A 37 5.21 5.30 8.19
C ARG A 37 3.90 6.10 8.18
N SER A 38 3.72 6.97 7.19
CA SER A 38 2.50 7.76 7.08
C SER A 38 1.27 6.87 6.84
N SER A 39 1.44 5.78 6.09
CA SER A 39 0.40 4.77 5.87
C SER A 39 0.04 4.03 7.16
N GLU A 40 1.01 3.73 8.04
CA GLU A 40 0.75 3.15 9.36
C GLU A 40 -0.09 4.07 10.23
N GLU A 41 0.25 5.36 10.27
CA GLU A 41 -0.54 6.35 11.02
C GLU A 41 -1.99 6.42 10.52
N TRP A 42 -2.21 6.30 9.21
CA TRP A 42 -3.56 6.22 8.63
C TRP A 42 -4.30 4.94 9.03
N ILE A 43 -3.62 3.79 8.98
CA ILE A 43 -4.17 2.49 9.42
C ILE A 43 -4.60 2.58 10.88
N ASP A 44 -3.72 3.02 11.76
CA ASP A 44 -3.99 3.10 13.20
C ASP A 44 -5.15 4.07 13.48
N THR A 45 -5.20 5.20 12.78
CA THR A 45 -6.30 6.17 12.92
C THR A 45 -7.62 5.59 12.43
N ALA A 46 -7.62 4.92 11.28
CA ALA A 46 -8.82 4.28 10.73
C ALA A 46 -9.33 3.15 11.64
N GLU A 47 -8.45 2.28 12.13
CA GLU A 47 -8.81 1.17 13.01
C GLU A 47 -9.40 1.66 14.34
N ASN A 48 -8.83 2.71 14.93
CA ASN A 48 -9.36 3.33 16.15
C ASN A 48 -10.77 3.93 15.97
N LEU A 49 -11.13 4.31 14.74
CA LEU A 49 -12.45 4.84 14.40
C LEU A 49 -13.39 3.77 13.81
N GLY A 50 -12.97 2.51 13.74
CA GLY A 50 -13.75 1.43 13.14
C GLY A 50 -13.91 1.53 11.62
N ILE A 51 -13.01 2.25 10.95
CA ILE A 51 -12.98 2.47 9.50
C ILE A 51 -12.12 1.38 8.87
N GLY A 52 -12.64 0.73 7.82
CA GLY A 52 -11.88 -0.26 7.07
C GLY A 52 -10.81 0.36 6.17
N TRP A 53 -9.84 -0.43 5.75
CA TRP A 53 -8.78 0.05 4.87
C TRP A 53 -8.22 -1.08 4.00
N TRP A 54 -7.66 -0.71 2.86
CA TRP A 54 -6.77 -1.59 2.09
C TRP A 54 -5.67 -0.79 1.42
N ILE A 55 -4.57 -1.46 1.09
CA ILE A 55 -3.42 -0.88 0.42
C ILE A 55 -3.50 -1.17 -1.08
N THR A 56 -3.08 -0.19 -1.87
CA THR A 56 -2.96 -0.30 -3.33
C THR A 56 -1.60 0.23 -3.78
N SER A 57 -1.10 -0.30 -4.89
CA SER A 57 0.00 0.32 -5.62
C SER A 57 -0.47 1.55 -6.40
N ALA A 58 0.42 2.50 -6.61
CA ALA A 58 0.23 3.71 -7.42
C ALA A 58 1.24 3.78 -8.58
N LEU A 59 1.42 2.66 -9.30
CA LEU A 59 2.34 2.52 -10.43
C LEU A 59 3.82 2.67 -10.04
N GLU A 60 4.23 2.05 -8.93
CA GLU A 60 5.63 1.99 -8.54
C GLU A 60 6.46 1.06 -9.45
N SER A 61 7.79 1.26 -9.45
CA SER A 61 8.72 0.23 -9.94
C SER A 61 8.61 -1.04 -9.10
N ASN A 62 9.19 -2.14 -9.59
CA ASN A 62 9.18 -3.41 -8.87
C ASN A 62 9.87 -3.33 -7.49
N ILE A 63 10.83 -2.40 -7.31
CA ILE A 63 11.43 -2.12 -6.01
C ILE A 63 10.38 -1.55 -5.04
N GLY A 64 9.67 -0.50 -5.46
CA GLY A 64 8.64 0.13 -4.64
C GLY A 64 7.46 -0.81 -4.37
N LEU A 65 7.00 -1.55 -5.39
CA LEU A 65 5.96 -2.55 -5.24
C LEU A 65 6.37 -3.65 -4.26
N ASN A 66 7.63 -4.09 -4.28
CA ASN A 66 8.14 -5.09 -3.33
C ASN A 66 8.13 -4.59 -1.89
N ALA A 67 8.56 -3.34 -1.66
CA ALA A 67 8.47 -2.72 -0.34
C ALA A 67 7.01 -2.63 0.16
N ILE A 68 6.09 -2.18 -0.70
CA ILE A 68 4.66 -2.09 -0.36
C ILE A 68 4.06 -3.48 -0.09
N ALA A 69 4.42 -4.49 -0.89
CA ALA A 69 3.93 -5.86 -0.73
C ALA A 69 4.41 -6.46 0.61
N GLN A 70 5.68 -6.30 0.95
CA GLN A 70 6.22 -6.77 2.23
C GLN A 70 5.56 -6.04 3.40
N PHE A 71 5.43 -4.71 3.33
CA PHE A 71 4.72 -3.91 4.32
C PHE A 71 3.28 -4.42 4.51
N THR A 72 2.54 -4.60 3.41
CA THR A 72 1.16 -5.11 3.44
C THR A 72 1.08 -6.49 4.08
N ALA A 73 2.04 -7.38 3.81
CA ALA A 73 2.10 -8.71 4.39
C ALA A 73 2.35 -8.73 5.91
N THR A 74 2.89 -7.65 6.50
CA THR A 74 3.03 -7.53 7.97
C THR A 74 1.69 -7.27 8.67
N LYS A 75 0.67 -6.84 7.94
CA LYS A 75 -0.63 -6.48 8.50
C LYS A 75 -1.57 -7.69 8.46
N LYS A 76 -2.48 -7.79 9.43
CA LYS A 76 -3.49 -8.87 9.49
C LYS A 76 -4.64 -8.60 8.50
N VAL A 77 -4.31 -8.53 7.21
CA VAL A 77 -5.27 -8.22 6.15
C VAL A 77 -6.30 -9.34 6.01
N LYS A 78 -7.58 -8.98 6.01
CA LYS A 78 -8.71 -9.92 5.84
C LYS A 78 -9.42 -9.78 4.49
N MET A 79 -9.07 -8.74 3.73
CA MET A 79 -9.65 -8.43 2.42
C MET A 79 -8.58 -8.38 1.33
N PRO A 80 -8.95 -8.57 0.04
CA PRO A 80 -8.04 -8.39 -1.08
C PRO A 80 -7.37 -7.01 -1.10
N GLN A 81 -6.13 -6.95 -1.59
CA GLN A 81 -5.31 -5.74 -1.67
C GLN A 81 -5.05 -5.38 -3.14
N GLY A 82 -4.95 -4.10 -3.46
CA GLY A 82 -4.82 -3.61 -4.85
C GLY A 82 -3.38 -3.47 -5.32
N LEU A 83 -2.56 -4.50 -5.17
CA LEU A 83 -1.12 -4.44 -5.45
C LEU A 83 -0.72 -4.83 -6.89
N GLY A 84 -1.67 -5.26 -7.72
CA GLY A 84 -1.37 -5.81 -9.05
C GLY A 84 -0.91 -4.77 -10.09
N THR A 85 -1.24 -3.49 -9.91
CA THR A 85 -1.03 -2.45 -10.93
C THR A 85 0.44 -2.03 -11.08
N GLY A 86 1.31 -2.28 -10.10
CA GLY A 86 2.74 -2.00 -10.22
C GLY A 86 3.50 -2.89 -11.22
N GLN A 87 2.90 -4.00 -11.69
CA GLN A 87 3.54 -4.92 -12.65
C GLN A 87 3.28 -4.57 -14.13
N LEU A 88 2.63 -3.43 -14.42
CA LEU A 88 2.27 -3.05 -15.79
C LEU A 88 3.45 -2.56 -16.66
N TYR A 89 4.62 -2.33 -16.07
CA TYR A 89 5.80 -1.85 -16.79
C TYR A 89 6.57 -3.00 -17.45
N HIS A 90 6.77 -2.91 -18.76
CA HIS A 90 7.62 -3.84 -19.53
C HIS A 90 9.13 -3.62 -19.33
N ASN A 91 9.55 -2.42 -18.93
CA ASN A 91 10.95 -2.08 -18.64
C ASN A 91 11.11 -1.85 -17.13
N ASN A 92 11.14 -2.95 -16.38
CA ASN A 92 11.20 -2.92 -14.91
C ASN A 92 12.27 -3.91 -14.43
N ILE A 93 12.90 -3.60 -13.30
CA ILE A 93 13.88 -4.49 -12.67
C ILE A 93 13.16 -5.77 -12.26
N GLU A 94 13.66 -6.95 -12.67
CA GLU A 94 13.06 -8.21 -12.21
C GLU A 94 13.06 -8.27 -10.69
N SER A 95 11.96 -8.74 -10.10
CA SER A 95 11.85 -8.86 -8.65
C SER A 95 11.39 -10.25 -8.21
N PRO A 96 11.61 -10.61 -6.93
CA PRO A 96 11.13 -11.85 -6.36
C PRO A 96 9.59 -11.94 -6.22
N LEU A 97 8.84 -10.94 -6.68
CA LEU A 97 7.38 -10.96 -6.62
C LEU A 97 6.80 -11.86 -7.71
N THR A 98 5.79 -12.64 -7.35
CA THR A 98 5.03 -13.46 -8.29
C THR A 98 3.55 -13.42 -7.96
N ILE A 99 2.71 -13.20 -8.97
CA ILE A 99 1.26 -13.30 -8.84
C ILE A 99 0.83 -14.70 -9.28
N GLU A 100 0.13 -15.40 -8.42
CA GLU A 100 -0.45 -16.71 -8.72
C GLU A 100 -1.84 -16.79 -8.10
N LYS A 101 -2.85 -17.14 -8.91
CA LYS A 101 -4.26 -17.29 -8.46
C LYS A 101 -4.79 -16.07 -7.69
N GLY A 102 -4.43 -14.86 -8.13
CA GLY A 102 -4.87 -13.60 -7.50
C GLY A 102 -4.17 -13.26 -6.19
N GLN A 103 -3.13 -14.00 -5.81
CA GLN A 103 -2.32 -13.74 -4.62
C GLN A 103 -0.90 -13.33 -5.02
N LEU A 104 -0.31 -12.41 -4.25
CA LEU A 104 1.04 -11.91 -4.45
C LEU A 104 2.00 -12.59 -3.47
N TYR A 105 3.05 -13.21 -4.00
CA TYR A 105 4.04 -13.97 -3.25
C TYR A 105 5.42 -13.37 -3.38
N TYR A 106 6.19 -13.42 -2.29
CA TYR A 106 7.64 -13.24 -2.32
C TYR A 106 8.31 -14.61 -2.46
N ARG A 107 8.90 -14.89 -3.62
CA ARG A 107 9.54 -16.17 -3.98
C ARG A 107 11.07 -16.02 -3.84
N LYS A 108 11.65 -16.51 -2.75
CA LYS A 108 13.10 -16.37 -2.43
C LYS A 108 14.02 -16.96 -3.51
N GLU A 109 13.51 -17.91 -4.28
CA GLU A 109 14.19 -18.55 -5.40
C GLU A 109 14.34 -17.64 -6.63
N LYS A 110 13.49 -16.60 -6.76
CA LYS A 110 13.62 -15.58 -7.79
C LYS A 110 14.59 -14.50 -7.34
N LYS A 111 15.44 -14.06 -8.26
CA LYS A 111 16.47 -13.05 -7.98
C LYS A 111 16.01 -11.68 -8.44
N TRP A 112 16.57 -10.66 -7.81
CA TRP A 112 16.58 -9.32 -8.37
C TRP A 112 17.48 -9.31 -9.61
N ASP A 113 17.08 -8.55 -10.63
CA ASP A 113 18.05 -8.17 -11.66
C ASP A 113 19.12 -7.28 -11.03
N GLN A 114 20.39 -7.70 -11.10
CA GLN A 114 21.53 -7.02 -10.52
C GLN A 114 22.34 -6.22 -11.55
N ASN A 115 21.88 -6.15 -12.81
CA ASN A 115 22.58 -5.45 -13.89
C ASN A 115 22.32 -3.93 -13.86
N ILE A 116 22.61 -3.29 -12.73
CA ILE A 116 22.58 -1.83 -12.57
C ILE A 116 23.98 -1.25 -12.84
#